data_AF-A0AAX3UCR8-F1
#
_entry.id   AF-A0AAX3UCR8-F1
#
_cell.length_a   1.000
_cell.length_b   1.000
_cell.length_c   1.000
_cell.angle_alpha   90.00
_cell.angle_beta   90.00
_cell.angle_gamma   90.00
#
_symmetry.space_group_name_H-M   'P 1'
#
loop_
_entity.id
_entity.type
_entity.pdbx_description
1 polymer ?
#
loop_
_entity_poly.entity_id
_entity_poly.type
_entity_poly.pdbx_seq_one_letter_code
_entity_poly.pdbx_strand_id
1 'polypeptide(L)'
;MVKSTFKNLPEAKRKGIEKVLLDEFSTYPLADAKVSHIVKKADIARGAFYKYFDDLTDAYVYMYHIAIEQIHVNMSPDEKFDPKVFYEQVVRFIDKTQGGKYEPMMKLHMSQNEYLIPDNFKIYSRQLLHMGPQLWSAMVLSHEVINLCLSDPENQEQNLARYKKSLEILAKGVD
;
A
#
# COMPACT_ATOMS: atom_id res chain seq x y z
N MET A 1 -3.81 15.57 6.20
CA MET A 1 -2.80 14.88 7.03
C MET A 1 -3.45 14.58 8.37
N VAL A 2 -3.37 13.35 8.89
CA VAL A 2 -4.03 13.00 10.15
C VAL A 2 -3.66 13.96 11.30
N LYS A 3 -4.68 14.47 11.98
CA LYS A 3 -4.53 15.53 12.98
C LYS A 3 -3.95 15.00 14.28
N SER A 4 -3.22 15.84 15.01
CA SER A 4 -2.62 15.50 16.31
C SER A 4 -3.66 15.00 17.32
N THR A 5 -4.87 15.54 17.27
CA THR A 5 -6.05 15.11 18.02
C THR A 5 -6.37 13.63 17.87
N PHE A 6 -6.16 13.04 16.69
CA PHE A 6 -6.34 11.61 16.47
C PHE A 6 -5.15 10.80 16.98
N LYS A 7 -3.92 11.27 16.73
CA LYS A 7 -2.68 10.62 17.20
C LYS A 7 -2.64 10.48 18.72
N ASN A 8 -3.19 11.48 19.43
CA ASN A 8 -3.24 11.56 20.89
C ASN A 8 -4.43 10.84 21.52
N LEU A 9 -5.29 10.15 20.74
CA LEU A 9 -6.35 9.34 21.33
C LEU A 9 -5.76 8.19 22.14
N PRO A 10 -6.46 7.73 23.21
CA PRO A 10 -6.12 6.49 23.87
C PRO A 10 -6.01 5.36 22.83
N GLU A 11 -4.99 4.52 22.96
CA GLU A 11 -4.65 3.52 21.94
C GLU A 11 -5.84 2.63 21.57
N ALA A 12 -6.60 2.15 22.57
CA ALA A 12 -7.80 1.35 22.35
C ALA A 12 -8.84 2.06 21.46
N LYS A 13 -9.05 3.36 21.67
CA LYS A 13 -9.98 4.17 20.86
C LYS A 13 -9.45 4.37 19.44
N ARG A 14 -8.15 4.65 19.30
CA ARG A 14 -7.49 4.80 18.00
C ARG A 14 -7.58 3.49 17.20
N LYS A 15 -7.26 2.35 17.82
CA LYS A 15 -7.35 1.02 17.22
C LYS A 15 -8.78 0.64 16.83
N GLY A 16 -9.78 1.04 17.64
CA GLY A 16 -11.20 0.87 17.29
C GLY A 16 -11.58 1.62 16.01
N ILE A 17 -11.14 2.87 15.87
CA ILE A 17 -11.38 3.65 14.65
C ILE A 17 -10.60 3.07 13.46
N GLU A 18 -9.33 2.69 13.64
CA GLU A 18 -8.53 2.03 12.61
C GLU A 18 -9.21 0.76 12.08
N LYS A 19 -9.80 -0.06 12.96
CA LYS A 19 -10.56 -1.24 12.54
C LYS A 19 -11.74 -0.89 11.64
N VAL A 20 -12.47 0.18 11.96
CA VAL A 20 -13.62 0.64 11.15
C VAL A 20 -13.16 1.23 9.82
N LEU A 21 -12.05 1.98 9.80
CA LEU A 21 -11.46 2.48 8.56
C LEU A 21 -11.02 1.33 7.65
N LEU A 22 -10.33 0.33 8.21
CA LEU A 22 -9.92 -0.85 7.45
C LEU A 22 -11.13 -1.58 6.86
N ASP A 23 -12.21 -1.75 7.64
CA ASP A 23 -13.45 -2.37 7.18
C ASP A 23 -14.09 -1.59 6.02
N GLU A 24 -14.20 -0.26 6.13
CA GLU A 24 -14.75 0.58 5.07
C GLU A 24 -13.92 0.48 3.78
N PHE A 25 -12.59 0.64 3.87
CA PHE A 25 -11.70 0.65 2.70
C PHE A 25 -11.34 -0.74 2.17
N SER A 26 -11.72 -1.80 2.89
CA SER A 26 -11.70 -3.19 2.40
C SER A 26 -13.00 -3.54 1.67
N THR A 27 -14.09 -2.82 1.94
CA THR A 27 -15.41 -3.10 1.37
C THR A 27 -15.71 -2.23 0.15
N TYR A 28 -15.30 -0.96 0.18
CA TYR A 28 -15.64 0.01 -0.85
C TYR A 28 -14.38 0.63 -1.46
N PRO A 29 -14.33 0.81 -2.79
CA PRO A 29 -13.37 1.72 -3.42
C PRO A 29 -13.47 3.12 -2.80
N LEU A 30 -12.38 3.89 -2.85
CA LEU A 30 -12.30 5.22 -2.23
C LEU A 30 -13.38 6.18 -2.76
N ALA A 31 -13.75 6.05 -4.05
CA ALA A 31 -14.83 6.83 -4.65
C ALA A 31 -16.22 6.54 -4.04
N ASP A 32 -16.43 5.33 -3.53
CA ASP A 32 -17.72 4.86 -3.02
C ASP A 32 -17.80 4.83 -1.48
N ALA A 33 -16.64 4.86 -0.81
CA ALA A 33 -16.54 4.92 0.65
C ALA A 33 -17.22 6.18 1.21
N LYS A 34 -17.78 6.09 2.42
CA LYS A 34 -18.56 7.21 3.00
C LYS A 34 -18.21 7.48 4.45
N VAL A 35 -18.00 8.77 4.75
CA VAL A 35 -17.85 9.26 6.14
C VAL A 35 -19.03 8.84 7.00
N SER A 36 -20.25 8.78 6.47
CA SER A 36 -21.45 8.36 7.21
C SER A 36 -21.40 6.91 7.68
N HIS A 37 -20.82 5.99 6.90
CA HIS A 37 -20.63 4.60 7.30
C HIS A 37 -19.61 4.51 8.45
N ILE A 38 -18.47 5.19 8.28
CA ILE A 38 -17.38 5.20 9.27
C ILE A 38 -17.87 5.73 10.61
N VAL A 39 -18.51 6.91 10.63
CA VAL A 39 -18.93 7.54 11.90
C VAL A 39 -20.01 6.73 12.62
N LYS A 40 -20.89 6.06 11.85
CA LYS A 40 -21.91 5.16 12.40
C LYS A 40 -21.27 3.90 13.00
N LYS A 41 -20.36 3.25 12.29
CA LYS A 41 -19.69 2.01 12.74
C LYS A 41 -18.70 2.26 13.89
N ALA A 42 -18.02 3.41 13.90
CA ALA A 42 -17.08 3.80 14.94
C ALA A 42 -17.74 4.45 16.18
N ASP A 43 -19.06 4.65 16.15
CA ASP A 43 -19.83 5.32 17.21
C ASP A 43 -19.24 6.69 17.60
N ILE A 44 -19.01 7.53 16.60
CA ILE A 44 -18.52 8.90 16.78
C ILE A 44 -19.42 9.89 16.07
N ALA A 45 -19.48 11.13 16.58
CA ALA A 45 -20.16 12.21 15.88
C ALA A 45 -19.43 12.55 14.57
N ARG A 46 -20.17 13.01 13.54
CA ARG A 46 -19.57 13.45 12.26
C ARG A 46 -18.53 14.57 12.44
N GLY A 47 -18.75 15.49 13.37
CA GLY A 47 -17.77 16.53 13.71
C GLY A 47 -16.46 15.97 14.27
N ALA A 48 -16.50 14.82 14.96
CA ALA A 48 -15.29 14.17 15.46
C ALA A 48 -14.43 13.61 14.31
N PHE A 49 -15.05 13.08 13.25
CA PHE A 49 -14.32 12.65 12.06
C PHE A 49 -13.46 13.79 11.49
N TYR A 50 -14.06 14.96 11.26
CA TYR A 50 -13.34 16.11 10.72
C TYR A 50 -12.35 16.76 11.71
N LYS A 51 -12.48 16.43 13.00
CA LYS A 51 -11.46 16.74 14.00
C LYS A 51 -10.25 15.83 13.90
N TYR A 52 -10.37 14.64 13.30
CA TYR A 52 -9.31 13.65 13.15
C TYR A 52 -8.65 13.67 11.76
N PHE A 53 -9.46 13.81 10.72
CA PHE A 53 -9.04 13.77 9.32
C PHE A 53 -9.55 15.03 8.60
N ASP A 54 -8.87 15.46 7.55
CA ASP A 54 -9.35 16.57 6.73
C ASP A 54 -10.54 16.15 5.86
N ASP A 55 -10.45 14.97 5.26
CA ASP A 55 -11.46 14.37 4.41
C ASP A 55 -11.34 12.85 4.41
N LEU A 56 -12.09 12.19 3.51
CA LEU A 56 -12.07 10.74 3.36
C LEU A 56 -10.75 10.23 2.79
N THR A 57 -10.12 10.98 1.88
CA THR A 57 -8.83 10.63 1.28
C THR A 57 -7.73 10.64 2.33
N ASP A 58 -7.73 11.60 3.25
CA ASP A 58 -6.78 11.66 4.37
C ASP A 58 -6.92 10.46 5.31
N ALA A 59 -8.16 10.05 5.62
CA ALA A 59 -8.43 8.85 6.40
C ALA A 59 -7.97 7.58 5.67
N TYR A 60 -8.17 7.51 4.35
CA TYR A 60 -7.71 6.42 3.51
C TYR A 60 -6.19 6.31 3.48
N VAL A 61 -5.50 7.42 3.19
CA VAL A 61 -4.04 7.48 3.13
C VAL A 61 -3.43 7.12 4.49
N TYR A 62 -4.03 7.55 5.60
CA TYR A 62 -3.62 7.11 6.94
C TYR A 62 -3.71 5.59 7.11
N MET A 63 -4.87 5.01 6.77
CA MET A 63 -5.08 3.57 6.93
C MET A 63 -4.18 2.75 5.99
N TYR A 64 -3.95 3.25 4.77
CA TYR A 64 -3.06 2.64 3.79
C TYR A 64 -1.62 2.60 4.29
N HIS A 65 -1.11 3.70 4.87
CA HIS A 65 0.23 3.70 5.47
C HIS A 65 0.38 2.67 6.58
N ILE A 66 -0.60 2.52 7.46
CA ILE A 66 -0.57 1.45 8.49
C ILE A 66 -0.54 0.07 7.83
N ALA A 67 -1.34 -0.16 6.79
CA ALA A 67 -1.34 -1.45 6.09
C ALA A 67 0.06 -1.74 5.50
N ILE A 68 0.65 -0.77 4.81
CA ILE A 68 2.00 -0.89 4.24
C ILE A 68 3.06 -1.10 5.32
N GLU A 69 3.02 -0.38 6.46
CA GLU A 69 3.97 -0.58 7.56
C GLU A 69 3.91 -2.00 8.17
N GLN A 70 2.74 -2.65 8.13
CA GLN A 70 2.57 -4.02 8.67
C GLN A 70 2.98 -5.09 7.65
N ILE A 71 2.68 -4.85 6.38
CA ILE A 71 2.98 -5.78 5.28
C ILE A 71 4.45 -5.66 4.87
N HIS A 72 4.87 -4.45 4.50
CA HIS A 72 6.14 -4.14 3.87
C HIS A 72 7.25 -3.89 4.90
N VAL A 73 8.49 -4.17 4.52
CA VAL A 73 9.69 -3.69 5.23
C VAL A 73 10.31 -2.63 4.35
N ASN A 74 10.34 -1.38 4.80
CA ASN A 74 10.87 -0.27 4.00
C ASN A 74 12.28 -0.59 3.50
N MET A 75 12.49 -0.44 2.19
CA MET A 75 13.84 -0.42 1.62
C MET A 75 14.57 0.81 2.14
N SER A 76 15.86 0.64 2.44
CA SER A 76 16.70 1.79 2.80
C SER A 76 16.91 2.68 1.56
N PRO A 77 16.91 4.02 1.69
CA PRO A 77 17.29 4.92 0.60
C PRO A 77 18.67 4.62 0.01
N ASP A 78 19.57 4.01 0.80
CA ASP A 78 20.95 3.65 0.41
C ASP A 78 21.08 2.20 -0.08
N GLU A 79 19.97 1.49 -0.26
CA GLU A 79 19.98 0.08 -0.62
C GLU A 79 20.48 -0.11 -2.06
N LYS A 80 21.51 -0.94 -2.21
CA LYS A 80 22.04 -1.31 -3.52
C LYS A 80 21.12 -2.33 -4.17
N PHE A 81 21.08 -2.33 -5.50
CA PHE A 81 20.37 -3.36 -6.24
C PHE A 81 20.97 -4.74 -5.96
N ASP A 82 20.13 -5.64 -5.43
CA ASP A 82 20.42 -7.06 -5.26
C ASP A 82 19.19 -7.87 -5.72
N PRO A 83 19.29 -8.64 -6.81
CA PRO A 83 18.19 -9.47 -7.34
C PRO A 83 17.54 -10.38 -6.31
N LYS A 84 18.35 -10.97 -5.42
CA LYS A 84 17.86 -11.92 -4.43
C LYS A 84 17.00 -11.20 -3.38
N VAL A 85 17.49 -10.06 -2.89
CA VAL A 85 16.76 -9.25 -1.91
C VAL A 85 15.43 -8.77 -2.47
N PHE A 86 15.42 -8.25 -3.70
CA PHE A 86 14.20 -7.80 -4.38
C PHE A 86 13.18 -8.93 -4.58
N TYR A 87 13.65 -10.14 -4.96
CA TYR A 87 12.78 -11.30 -5.08
C TYR A 87 12.17 -11.71 -3.74
N GLU A 88 13.00 -11.84 -2.70
CA GLU A 88 12.56 -12.24 -1.36
C GLU A 88 11.57 -11.24 -0.73
N GLN A 89 11.79 -9.93 -0.95
CA GLN A 89 10.88 -8.89 -0.48
C GLN A 89 9.51 -8.97 -1.15
N VAL A 90 9.46 -9.18 -2.48
CA VAL A 90 8.21 -9.35 -3.22
C VAL A 90 7.44 -10.58 -2.74
N VAL A 91 8.12 -11.74 -2.62
CA VAL A 91 7.49 -12.98 -2.13
C VAL A 91 6.94 -12.76 -0.73
N ARG A 92 7.72 -12.16 0.18
CA ARG A 92 7.29 -11.86 1.54
C ARG A 92 6.10 -10.90 1.59
N PHE A 93 6.08 -9.90 0.71
CA PHE A 93 4.96 -8.96 0.61
C PHE A 93 3.67 -9.69 0.21
N ILE A 94 3.75 -10.54 -0.82
CA ILE A 94 2.62 -11.34 -1.31
C ILE A 94 2.13 -12.27 -0.20
N ASP A 95 3.02 -13.03 0.44
CA ASP A 95 2.70 -13.98 1.51
C ASP A 95 2.02 -13.31 2.72
N LYS A 96 2.46 -12.10 3.08
CA LYS A 96 1.85 -11.33 4.18
C LYS A 96 0.51 -10.70 3.82
N THR A 97 0.27 -10.48 2.53
CA THR A 97 -0.94 -9.81 2.05
C THR A 97 -2.04 -10.83 1.77
N GLN A 98 -1.74 -11.91 1.03
CA GLN A 98 -2.69 -12.94 0.65
C GLN A 98 -3.25 -13.67 1.88
N GLY A 99 -4.57 -13.85 1.92
CA GLY A 99 -5.32 -14.39 3.04
C GLY A 99 -5.33 -13.49 4.29
N GLY A 100 -4.66 -12.33 4.25
CA GLY A 100 -4.53 -11.41 5.36
C GLY A 100 -5.68 -10.41 5.44
N LYS A 101 -5.83 -9.79 6.63
CA LYS A 101 -6.87 -8.78 6.88
C LYS A 101 -6.78 -7.51 6.00
N TYR A 102 -5.63 -7.29 5.36
CA TYR A 102 -5.39 -6.13 4.49
C TYR A 102 -5.57 -6.45 3.00
N GLU A 103 -5.70 -7.73 2.62
CA GLU A 103 -5.81 -8.15 1.22
C GLU A 103 -6.90 -7.39 0.45
N PRO A 104 -8.15 -7.25 0.96
CA PRO A 104 -9.21 -6.63 0.18
C PRO A 104 -8.92 -5.14 -0.08
N MET A 105 -8.39 -4.44 0.93
CA MET A 105 -7.97 -3.04 0.79
C MET A 105 -6.83 -2.88 -0.23
N MET A 106 -5.85 -3.79 -0.24
CA MET A 106 -4.74 -3.75 -1.20
C MET A 106 -5.24 -4.01 -2.63
N LYS A 107 -6.14 -4.98 -2.82
CA LYS A 107 -6.78 -5.25 -4.12
C LYS A 107 -7.55 -4.03 -4.65
N LEU A 108 -8.30 -3.35 -3.78
CA LEU A 108 -8.98 -2.10 -4.16
C LEU A 108 -8.01 -0.94 -4.43
N HIS A 109 -6.89 -0.87 -3.70
CA HIS A 109 -5.85 0.12 -3.96
C HIS A 109 -5.29 -0.01 -5.37
N MET A 110 -4.84 -1.22 -5.72
CA MET A 110 -4.16 -1.51 -6.99
C MET A 110 -5.09 -1.40 -8.19
N SER A 111 -6.37 -1.74 -8.03
CA SER A 111 -7.34 -1.69 -9.13
C SER A 111 -8.00 -0.32 -9.33
N GLN A 112 -8.16 0.47 -8.27
CA GLN A 112 -9.01 1.67 -8.31
C GLN A 112 -8.43 2.85 -7.53
N ASN A 113 -8.03 2.67 -6.27
CA ASN A 113 -7.82 3.82 -5.38
C ASN A 113 -6.50 4.56 -5.62
N GLU A 114 -5.46 3.91 -6.15
CA GLU A 114 -4.15 4.54 -6.39
C GLU A 114 -4.26 5.83 -7.22
N TYR A 115 -5.12 5.82 -8.25
CA TYR A 115 -5.35 6.95 -9.15
C TYR A 115 -6.22 8.06 -8.55
N LEU A 116 -6.88 7.79 -7.42
CA LEU A 116 -7.75 8.75 -6.73
C LEU A 116 -7.00 9.55 -5.66
N ILE A 117 -5.75 9.17 -5.35
CA ILE A 117 -4.92 9.89 -4.38
C ILE A 117 -4.31 11.14 -5.04
N PRO A 118 -4.58 12.36 -4.54
CA PRO A 118 -4.03 13.59 -5.10
C PRO A 118 -2.51 13.60 -5.05
N ASP A 119 -1.88 14.16 -6.10
CA ASP A 119 -0.42 14.31 -6.22
C ASP A 119 0.40 13.00 -6.11
N ASN A 120 -0.22 11.82 -6.10
CA ASN A 120 0.45 10.54 -5.86
C ASN A 120 1.63 10.32 -6.82
N PHE A 121 1.40 10.47 -8.13
CA PHE A 121 2.46 10.36 -9.14
C PHE A 121 3.55 11.43 -9.01
N LYS A 122 3.19 12.63 -8.55
CA LYS A 122 4.16 13.71 -8.32
C LYS A 122 5.05 13.41 -7.13
N ILE A 123 4.50 12.80 -6.08
CA ILE A 123 5.24 12.34 -4.90
C ILE A 123 6.17 11.18 -5.29
N TYR A 124 5.64 10.17 -5.98
CA TYR A 124 6.46 9.05 -6.48
C TYR A 124 7.58 9.54 -7.39
N SER A 125 7.30 10.40 -8.36
CA SER A 125 8.33 10.97 -9.25
C SER A 125 9.48 11.61 -8.47
N ARG A 126 9.19 12.35 -7.39
CA ARG A 126 10.21 12.97 -6.54
C ARG A 126 11.00 11.95 -5.72
N GLN A 127 10.33 10.93 -5.19
CA GLN A 127 10.99 9.87 -4.40
C GLN A 127 11.95 9.05 -5.27
N LEU A 128 11.63 8.88 -6.55
CA LEU A 128 12.38 8.05 -7.49
C LEU A 128 13.42 8.82 -8.31
N LEU A 129 13.45 10.15 -8.22
CA LEU A 129 14.21 11.02 -9.12
C LEU A 129 15.71 10.72 -9.16
N HIS A 130 16.27 10.25 -8.04
CA HIS A 130 17.71 9.98 -7.90
C HIS A 130 18.06 8.49 -7.97
N MET A 131 17.08 7.65 -8.28
CA MET A 131 17.26 6.21 -8.37
C MET A 131 17.99 5.85 -9.67
N GLY A 132 19.04 5.04 -9.56
CA GLY A 132 19.72 4.49 -10.74
C GLY A 132 18.79 3.59 -11.57
N PRO A 133 19.01 3.45 -12.89
CA PRO A 133 18.09 2.76 -13.78
C PRO A 133 17.84 1.30 -13.39
N GLN A 134 18.86 0.57 -12.92
CA GLN A 134 18.69 -0.82 -12.46
C GLN A 134 17.75 -0.92 -11.25
N LEU A 135 17.96 -0.06 -10.25
CA LEU A 135 17.14 -0.06 -9.03
C LEU A 135 15.70 0.38 -9.35
N TRP A 136 15.54 1.38 -10.22
CA TRP A 136 14.24 1.84 -10.69
C TRP A 136 13.50 0.75 -11.46
N SER A 137 14.15 0.07 -12.40
CA SER A 137 13.57 -1.06 -13.13
C SER A 137 13.16 -2.19 -12.21
N ALA A 138 14.02 -2.56 -11.24
CA ALA A 138 13.70 -3.62 -10.28
C ALA A 138 12.45 -3.26 -9.45
N MET A 139 12.37 -2.03 -8.95
CA MET A 139 11.23 -1.57 -8.16
C MET A 139 9.93 -1.51 -8.99
N VAL A 140 9.97 -1.01 -10.24
CA VAL A 140 8.79 -1.01 -11.12
C VAL A 140 8.31 -2.44 -11.39
N LEU A 141 9.24 -3.36 -11.65
CA LEU A 141 8.92 -4.78 -11.85
C LEU A 141 8.36 -5.43 -10.57
N SER A 142 8.87 -5.05 -9.39
CA SER A 142 8.32 -5.49 -8.09
C SER A 142 6.84 -5.11 -7.96
N HIS A 143 6.51 -3.85 -8.23
CA HIS A 143 5.12 -3.39 -8.13
C HIS A 143 4.21 -4.14 -9.12
N GLU A 144 4.68 -4.30 -10.36
CA GLU A 144 3.90 -4.99 -11.40
C GLU A 144 3.65 -6.45 -11.03
N VAL A 145 4.67 -7.20 -10.59
CA VAL A 145 4.49 -8.62 -10.24
C VAL A 145 3.60 -8.79 -9.00
N ILE A 146 3.69 -7.88 -8.02
CA ILE A 146 2.81 -7.88 -6.85
C ILE A 146 1.35 -7.73 -7.29
N ASN A 147 1.06 -6.76 -8.16
CA ASN A 147 -0.29 -6.54 -8.69
C ASN A 147 -0.81 -7.80 -9.38
N LEU A 148 -0.01 -8.38 -10.29
CA LEU A 148 -0.40 -9.58 -11.02
C LEU A 148 -0.66 -10.79 -10.09
N CYS A 149 0.20 -11.03 -9.09
CA CYS A 149 0.03 -12.16 -8.18
C CYS A 149 -1.16 -11.99 -7.22
N LEU A 150 -1.46 -10.76 -6.80
CA LEU A 150 -2.63 -10.51 -5.94
C LEU A 150 -3.93 -10.57 -6.74
N SER A 151 -3.93 -10.11 -8.00
CA SER A 151 -5.11 -10.15 -8.87
C SER A 151 -5.39 -11.53 -9.48
N ASP A 152 -4.35 -12.31 -9.75
CA ASP A 152 -4.44 -13.65 -10.34
C ASP A 152 -3.52 -14.65 -9.61
N PRO A 153 -3.94 -15.13 -8.43
CA PRO A 153 -3.14 -16.08 -7.64
C PRO A 153 -2.89 -17.42 -8.34
N GLU A 154 -3.74 -17.82 -9.28
CA GLU A 154 -3.59 -19.08 -10.03
C GLU A 154 -2.32 -19.08 -10.90
N ASN A 155 -1.92 -17.91 -11.42
CA ASN A 155 -0.71 -17.72 -12.22
C ASN A 155 0.48 -17.16 -11.43
N GLN A 156 0.42 -17.15 -10.11
CA GLN A 156 1.48 -16.58 -9.25
C GLN A 156 2.85 -17.20 -9.52
N GLU A 157 2.94 -18.52 -9.67
CA GLU A 157 4.21 -19.22 -9.91
C GLU A 157 4.87 -18.73 -11.21
N GLN A 158 4.10 -18.64 -12.30
CA GLN A 158 4.62 -18.18 -13.59
C GLN A 158 5.00 -16.69 -13.55
N ASN A 159 4.22 -15.86 -12.86
CA ASN A 159 4.51 -14.45 -12.67
C ASN A 159 5.82 -14.23 -11.88
N LEU A 160 6.00 -14.95 -10.77
CA LEU A 160 7.22 -14.89 -9.96
C LEU A 160 8.43 -15.45 -10.70
N ALA A 161 8.27 -16.51 -11.50
CA ALA A 161 9.34 -17.05 -12.34
C ALA A 161 9.81 -16.02 -13.39
N ARG A 162 8.86 -15.33 -14.06
CA ARG A 162 9.19 -14.24 -15.00
C ARG A 162 9.92 -13.10 -14.30
N TYR A 163 9.42 -12.68 -13.14
CA TYR A 163 10.03 -11.61 -12.36
C TYR A 163 11.45 -11.95 -11.92
N LYS A 164 11.68 -13.16 -11.36
CA LYS A 164 13.02 -13.64 -10.98
C LYS A 164 14.00 -13.58 -12.16
N LYS A 165 13.61 -14.12 -13.31
CA LYS A 165 14.43 -14.06 -14.53
C LYS A 165 14.72 -12.63 -14.97
N SER A 166 13.75 -11.73 -14.80
CA SER A 166 13.92 -10.31 -15.15
C SER A 166 14.96 -9.63 -14.24
N LEU A 167 14.94 -9.90 -12.93
CA LEU A 167 15.96 -9.41 -12.00
C LEU A 167 17.36 -9.95 -12.33
N GLU A 168 17.47 -11.23 -12.72
CA GLU A 168 18.74 -11.83 -13.16
C GLU A 168 19.29 -11.17 -14.43
N ILE A 169 18.42 -10.78 -15.36
CA ILE A 169 18.82 -10.02 -16.56
C ILE A 169 19.31 -8.63 -16.18
N LEU A 170 18.58 -7.91 -15.31
CA LEU A 170 19.00 -6.59 -14.82
C LEU A 170 20.36 -6.63 -14.12
N ALA A 171 20.67 -7.72 -13.41
CA ALA A 171 21.95 -7.93 -12.74
C ALA A 171 23.13 -8.11 -13.69
N LYS A 172 22.89 -8.76 -14.83
CA LYS A 172 23.92 -8.93 -15.87
C LYS A 172 24.22 -7.62 -16.58
N GLY A 173 23.26 -6.70 -16.62
CA GLY A 173 23.38 -5.44 -17.34
C GLY A 173 23.14 -5.61 -18.84
N VAL A 174 23.37 -4.52 -19.57
CA VAL A 174 23.43 -4.53 -21.03
C VAL A 174 24.93 -4.46 -21.38
N ASP A 175 25.41 -5.41 -22.19
CA ASP A 175 26.77 -5.35 -22.75
C ASP A 175 27.04 -4.02 -23.49
#